data_AF-A0A5J6MUB2-F1
#
_entry.id   AF-A0A5J6MUB2-F1
#
_cell.length_a   1.000
_cell.length_b   1.000
_cell.length_c   1.000
_cell.angle_alpha   90.00
_cell.angle_beta   90.00
_cell.angle_gamma   90.00
#
_symmetry.space_group_name_H-M   'P 1'
#
loop_
_entity.id
_entity.type
_entity.pdbx_description
1 polymer ?
#
loop_
_entity_poly.entity_id
_entity_poly.type
_entity_poly.pdbx_seq_one_letter_code
_entity_poly.pdbx_strand_id
1 'polypeptide(L)'
;MRIAAINQQPAELHIVYEPRPDGPIIGFFKETPIAAAVLDYFGRRFTYDGVAPHRRDGSYDVKALRPGEWIVEPGLVYRLDAGRPARAA
;
A
#
# COMPACT_ATOMS: atom_id res chain seq x y z
N MET A 1 -26.98 24.49 -9.62
CA MET A 1 -26.27 23.28 -10.09
C MET A 1 -24.82 23.69 -10.36
N ARG A 2 -23.87 23.34 -9.48
CA ARG A 2 -22.45 23.73 -9.61
C ARG A 2 -21.67 22.52 -10.12
N ILE A 3 -21.10 22.64 -11.30
CA ILE A 3 -20.20 21.65 -11.90
C ILE A 3 -18.86 21.80 -11.18
N ALA A 4 -18.49 20.81 -10.36
CA ALA A 4 -17.16 20.77 -9.74
C ALA A 4 -16.15 20.37 -10.81
N ALA A 5 -15.08 21.17 -10.96
CA ALA A 5 -13.99 20.89 -11.87
C ALA A 5 -13.34 19.55 -11.52
N ILE A 6 -13.35 18.63 -12.47
CA ILE A 6 -12.53 17.42 -12.44
C ILE A 6 -11.06 17.85 -12.52
N ASN A 7 -10.39 17.90 -11.37
CA ASN A 7 -8.94 18.09 -11.33
C ASN A 7 -8.32 16.79 -11.87
N GLN A 8 -8.05 16.77 -13.18
CA GLN A 8 -7.45 15.67 -13.94
C GLN A 8 -5.95 15.55 -13.63
N GLN A 9 -5.57 15.36 -12.36
CA GLN A 9 -4.31 14.67 -12.08
C GLN A 9 -4.57 13.18 -12.29
N PRO A 10 -3.72 12.44 -13.02
CA PRO A 10 -3.88 10.99 -13.10
C PRO A 10 -3.93 10.48 -11.67
N ALA A 11 -5.00 9.75 -11.35
CA ALA A 11 -5.11 9.10 -10.05
C ALA A 11 -3.91 8.18 -9.94
N GLU A 12 -2.90 8.58 -9.17
CA GLU A 12 -1.81 7.71 -8.81
C GLU A 12 -2.50 6.53 -8.09
N LEU A 13 -2.48 5.37 -8.74
CA LEU A 13 -3.10 4.17 -8.24
C LEU A 13 -2.26 3.74 -7.04
N HIS A 14 -2.71 4.01 -5.82
CA HIS A 14 -1.99 3.64 -4.60
C HIS A 14 -2.35 2.22 -4.13
N ILE A 15 -2.79 1.33 -5.02
CA ILE A 15 -3.22 -0.04 -4.64
C ILE A 15 -2.28 -1.06 -5.24
N VAL A 16 -1.80 -2.00 -4.42
CA VAL A 16 -1.01 -3.14 -4.89
C VAL A 16 -1.94 -4.17 -5.51
N TYR A 17 -1.68 -4.54 -6.77
CA TYR A 17 -2.45 -5.54 -7.49
C TYR A 17 -1.89 -6.95 -7.25
N GLU A 18 -2.77 -7.87 -6.82
CA GLU A 18 -2.46 -9.26 -6.47
C GLU A 18 -1.24 -9.45 -5.55
N PRO A 19 -1.25 -8.87 -4.33
CA PRO A 19 -0.12 -8.99 -3.42
C PRO A 19 0.07 -10.44 -2.98
N ARG A 20 1.30 -10.96 -3.13
CA ARG A 20 1.72 -12.28 -2.65
C ARG A 20 2.71 -12.12 -1.48
N PRO A 21 2.55 -12.84 -0.37
CA PRO A 21 3.49 -12.78 0.75
C PRO A 21 4.93 -13.10 0.33
N ASP A 22 5.89 -12.30 0.81
CA ASP A 22 7.32 -12.45 0.59
C ASP A 22 8.08 -12.28 1.92
N GLY A 23 7.92 -13.25 2.81
CA GLY A 23 8.53 -13.26 4.14
C GLY A 23 7.60 -13.80 5.22
N PRO A 24 8.02 -13.71 6.49
CA PRO A 24 7.22 -14.19 7.60
C PRO A 24 5.96 -13.35 7.79
N ILE A 25 4.94 -13.97 8.38
CA ILE A 25 3.80 -13.24 8.94
C ILE A 25 4.26 -12.58 10.24
N ILE A 26 4.04 -11.27 10.35
CA ILE A 26 4.47 -10.44 11.48
C ILE A 26 3.30 -9.97 12.36
N GLY A 27 2.07 -10.30 11.98
CA GLY A 27 0.88 -9.97 12.74
C GLY A 27 -0.40 -10.24 11.95
N PHE A 28 -1.52 -9.77 12.50
CA PHE A 28 -2.84 -9.87 11.88
C PHE A 28 -3.58 -8.54 12.04
N PHE A 29 -4.32 -8.13 11.01
CA PHE A 29 -5.18 -6.95 11.02
C PHE A 29 -6.51 -7.29 10.37
N LYS A 30 -7.62 -7.08 11.07
CA LYS A 30 -8.97 -7.48 10.62
C LYS A 30 -8.98 -8.92 10.08
N GLU A 31 -8.40 -9.86 10.86
CA GLU A 31 -8.27 -11.28 10.51
C GLU A 31 -7.40 -11.58 9.28
N THR A 32 -6.82 -10.56 8.65
CA THR A 32 -5.91 -10.70 7.51
C THR A 32 -4.46 -10.78 8.01
N PRO A 33 -3.68 -11.78 7.57
CA PRO A 33 -2.26 -11.87 7.94
C PRO A 33 -1.45 -10.72 7.34
N ILE A 34 -0.55 -10.15 8.14
CA ILE A 34 0.39 -9.12 7.72
C ILE A 34 1.71 -9.81 7.37
N ALA A 35 2.08 -9.83 6.10
CA ALA A 35 3.38 -10.31 5.67
C ALA A 35 4.43 -9.20 5.87
N ALA A 36 5.66 -9.56 6.26
CA ALA A 36 6.75 -8.59 6.40
C ALA A 36 7.04 -7.83 5.09
N ALA A 37 6.86 -8.51 3.97
CA ALA A 37 6.86 -7.92 2.64
C ALA A 37 5.88 -8.66 1.73
N VAL A 38 5.52 -8.02 0.61
CA VAL A 38 4.72 -8.60 -0.47
C VAL A 38 5.37 -8.32 -1.81
N LEU A 39 5.11 -9.20 -2.78
CA LEU A 39 5.36 -8.98 -4.19
C LEU A 39 4.04 -8.64 -4.88
N ASP A 40 4.05 -7.67 -5.79
CA ASP A 40 2.92 -7.47 -6.69
C ASP A 40 2.98 -8.40 -7.92
N TYR A 41 1.95 -8.34 -8.75
CA TYR A 41 1.90 -9.08 -10.01
C TYR A 41 3.12 -8.84 -10.93
N PHE A 42 3.75 -7.66 -10.86
CA PHE A 42 4.92 -7.29 -11.66
C PHE A 42 6.25 -7.71 -11.02
N GLY A 43 6.23 -8.36 -9.86
CA GLY A 43 7.42 -8.76 -9.11
C GLY A 43 8.11 -7.63 -8.34
N ARG A 44 7.46 -6.46 -8.20
CA ARG A 44 7.96 -5.38 -7.34
C ARG A 44 7.75 -5.76 -5.89
N ARG A 45 8.78 -5.58 -5.06
CA ARG A 45 8.74 -5.88 -3.62
C ARG A 45 8.35 -4.66 -2.81
N PHE A 46 7.47 -4.87 -1.84
CA PHE A 46 7.01 -3.84 -0.92
C PHE A 46 7.13 -4.34 0.52
N THR A 47 7.63 -3.52 1.44
CA THR A 47 7.76 -3.87 2.86
C THR A 47 6.65 -3.24 3.67
N TYR A 48 6.12 -3.96 4.66
CA TYR A 48 5.07 -3.44 5.53
C TYR A 48 5.54 -2.17 6.26
N ASP A 49 4.72 -1.12 6.21
CA ASP A 49 5.03 0.19 6.79
C ASP A 49 3.93 0.68 7.76
N GLY A 50 2.73 0.08 7.75
CA GLY A 50 1.69 0.37 8.74
C GLY A 50 0.27 0.09 8.28
N VAL A 51 -0.68 0.86 8.80
CA VAL A 51 -2.10 0.78 8.45
C VAL A 51 -2.58 2.16 8.03
N ALA A 52 -3.36 2.23 6.96
CA ALA A 52 -3.89 3.46 6.41
C ALA A 52 -4.92 4.06 7.38
N PRO A 53 -4.85 5.37 7.65
CA PRO A 53 -5.93 6.06 8.35
C PRO A 53 -7.23 5.95 7.56
N HIS A 54 -8.33 5.76 8.27
CA HIS A 54 -9.66 5.82 7.67
C HIS A 54 -10.28 7.18 7.96
N ARG A 55 -10.94 7.75 6.96
CA ARG A 55 -11.82 8.90 7.15
C ARG A 55 -13.11 8.47 7.84
N ARG A 56 -13.87 9.45 8.33
CA ARG A 56 -15.17 9.19 8.98
C ARG A 56 -16.18 8.46 8.08
N ASP A 57 -16.03 8.57 6.77
CA ASP A 57 -16.87 7.89 5.78
C ASP A 57 -16.41 6.44 5.47
N GLY A 58 -15.36 5.96 6.13
CA GLY A 58 -14.80 4.62 5.93
C GLY A 58 -13.81 4.52 4.76
N SER A 59 -13.60 5.58 3.98
CA SER A 59 -12.59 5.61 2.92
C SER A 59 -11.18 5.75 3.49
N TYR A 60 -10.17 5.22 2.80
CA TYR A 60 -8.78 5.46 3.19
C TYR A 60 -8.41 6.93 2.97
N ASP A 61 -7.70 7.51 3.92
CA ASP A 61 -7.12 8.84 3.78
C ASP A 61 -5.85 8.80 2.92
N VAL A 62 -6.03 8.60 1.61
CA VAL A 62 -4.92 8.52 0.64
C VAL A 62 -4.02 9.77 0.63
N LYS A 63 -4.51 10.91 1.14
CA LYS A 63 -3.72 12.15 1.24
C LYS A 63 -2.70 12.11 2.39
N ALA A 64 -2.88 11.20 3.35
CA ALA A 64 -1.96 10.99 4.45
C ALA A 64 -0.82 10.03 4.08
N LEU A 65 -0.87 9.37 2.92
CA LEU A 65 0.19 8.49 2.45
C LEU A 65 1.44 9.30 2.10
N ARG A 66 2.60 8.76 2.47
CA ARG A 66 3.90 9.27 2.06
C ARG A 66 4.22 8.78 0.63
N PRO A 67 5.03 9.52 -0.13
CA PRO A 67 5.48 9.06 -1.44
C PRO A 67 6.10 7.66 -1.38
N GLY A 68 5.67 6.79 -2.29
CA GLY A 68 6.13 5.39 -2.34
C GLY A 68 5.38 4.43 -1.42
N GLU A 69 4.38 4.90 -0.66
CA GLU A 69 3.43 4.05 0.07
C GLU A 69 2.26 3.61 -0.78
N TRP A 70 1.83 2.38 -0.55
CA TRP A 70 0.79 1.68 -1.29
C TRP A 70 -0.12 0.96 -0.30
N ILE A 71 -1.40 0.93 -0.59
CA ILE A 71 -2.42 0.25 0.19
C ILE A 71 -2.65 -1.15 -0.37
N VAL A 72 -2.70 -2.11 0.54
CA VAL A 72 -3.18 -3.48 0.36
C VAL A 72 -4.46 -3.62 1.20
N GLU A 73 -5.54 -4.13 0.62
CA GLU A 73 -6.75 -4.41 1.40
C GLU A 73 -6.42 -5.38 2.56
N PRO A 74 -6.96 -5.17 3.79
CA PRO A 74 -8.06 -4.27 4.15
C PRO A 74 -7.62 -2.91 4.75
N GLY A 75 -6.55 -2.33 4.21
CA GLY A 75 -6.00 -1.04 4.63
C GLY A 75 -4.57 -1.10 5.15
N LEU A 76 -3.83 -2.15 4.84
CA LEU A 76 -2.41 -2.29 5.16
C LEU A 76 -1.60 -1.37 4.25
N VAL A 77 -0.62 -0.68 4.80
CA VAL A 77 0.31 0.16 4.05
C VAL A 77 1.63 -0.58 3.89
N TYR A 78 2.06 -0.66 2.64
CA TYR A 78 3.36 -1.18 2.25
C TYR A 78 4.12 -0.10 1.48
N ARG A 79 5.44 -0.11 1.58
CA ARG A 79 6.31 0.84 0.89
C ARG A 79 7.15 0.11 -0.15
N LEU A 80 7.22 0.67 -1.35
CA LEU A 80 8.06 0.13 -2.42
C LEU A 80 9.51 0.06 -1.94
N ASP A 81 10.12 -1.12 -1.99
CA ASP A 81 11.55 -1.25 -1.76
C ASP A 81 12.26 -0.65 -2.97
N ALA A 82 12.68 0.60 -2.85
CA ALA A 82 13.46 1.31 -3.86
C ALA A 82 14.87 0.69 -3.90
N GLY A 83 14.95 -0.53 -4.42
CA GLY A 83 16.17 -1.31 -4.61
C GLY A 83 17.25 -1.01 -3.58
N ARG A 84 17.06 -1.43 -2.32
CA ARG A 84 18.27 -1.73 -1.54
C ARG A 84 19.02 -2.79 -2.36
N PRO A 85 20.27 -2.55 -2.84
CA PRO A 85 21.03 -3.61 -3.48
C PRO A 85 21.01 -4.78 -2.51
N ALA A 86 20.68 -5.97 -3.02
CA ALA A 86 20.69 -7.21 -2.26
C ALA A 86 21.93 -7.18 -1.39
N ARG A 87 21.73 -7.16 -0.07
CA ARG A 87 22.81 -6.98 0.90
C ARG A 87 23.89 -8.00 0.51
N ALA A 88 25.08 -7.51 0.15
CA ALA A 88 26.19 -8.36 -0.27
C ALA A 88 26.37 -9.46 0.77
N ALA A 89 26.21 -10.70 0.32
CA ALA A 89 26.61 -11.89 1.07
C ALA A 89 28.13 -12.05 0.96
#